data_AF-F4C024-F1
#
_entry.id   AF-F4C024-F1
#
_cell.length_a   1.000
_cell.length_b   1.000
_cell.length_c   1.000
_cell.angle_alpha   90.00
_cell.angle_beta   90.00
_cell.angle_gamma   90.00
#
_symmetry.space_group_name_H-M   'P 1'
#
loop_
_entity.id
_entity.type
_entity.pdbx_description
1 polymer ?
#
loop_
_entity_poly.entity_id
_entity_poly.type
_entity_poly.pdbx_seq_one_letter_code
_entity_poly.pdbx_strand_id
1 'polypeptide(L)'
;MAKRLKPSLANPRSASGTEIIGGKSYKAIAAFWPHETEDRRRNEMEEIGKLIGKGFGIWKKNLNLCVPFIFSGFASILIVAAFFIAMFLAAMPFLGEDWTHLEDLEDAEVMEGLFAGMDWQDFLPILILFLGMIVVLSLVGSYFNAGAIGMARQALVEGKSRTSAMWSAGRKHFWNMFLLSLIMGLATMAGLIFLLPGMGQLTLALSGNLDNLEGLGMILAGFMLFILYALILSVILALAPYALVLEGAGPVQAIRAGIDFFRYNKFDVLILWLVVMALSVVLQMIGSLISSGNEVAYQLLSLATSLVSLLVLAPLANLWWTRLYMVRKGMLKEEEVKDPW
;
A
#
# COMPACT_ATOMS: atom_id res chain seq x y z
N MET A 1 36.59 73.03 22.77
CA MET A 1 35.27 72.48 22.41
C MET A 1 35.22 71.04 22.90
N ALA A 2 34.66 70.79 24.09
CA ALA A 2 33.29 70.30 24.31
C ALA A 2 33.10 68.87 23.73
N LYS A 3 33.18 67.75 24.47
CA LYS A 3 32.45 67.24 25.67
C LYS A 3 31.39 66.20 25.26
N ARG A 4 31.32 65.11 26.06
CA ARG A 4 30.26 64.10 26.24
C ARG A 4 30.40 62.81 25.42
N LEU A 5 30.06 61.62 25.90
CA LEU A 5 29.97 60.96 27.23
C LEU A 5 29.56 59.50 26.91
N LYS A 6 30.05 58.56 27.73
CA LYS A 6 29.75 57.12 27.84
C LYS A 6 28.22 56.78 27.85
N PRO A 7 27.77 55.52 27.60
CA PRO A 7 28.19 54.37 28.39
C PRO A 7 28.46 53.04 27.67
N SER A 8 29.57 52.42 28.10
CA SER A 8 29.68 50.98 28.27
C SER A 8 29.01 50.62 29.60
N LEU A 9 28.13 49.62 29.65
CA LEU A 9 27.77 48.93 30.89
C LEU A 9 27.35 47.49 30.59
N ALA A 10 28.12 46.58 31.18
CA ALA A 10 27.80 45.25 31.75
C ALA A 10 27.09 44.20 30.86
N ASN A 11 27.39 42.90 30.93
CA ASN A 11 27.83 42.12 32.09
C ASN A 11 28.66 40.89 31.64
N PRO A 12 29.54 40.36 32.50
CA PRO A 12 30.59 39.42 32.16
C PRO A 12 30.09 37.98 32.14
N ARG A 13 30.72 37.19 31.27
CA ARG A 13 30.72 35.74 31.34
C ARG A 13 31.28 35.33 32.72
N SER A 14 30.35 34.86 33.54
CA SER A 14 30.50 33.96 34.68
C SER A 14 31.92 33.46 34.95
N ALA A 15 32.54 34.03 35.99
CA ALA A 15 33.56 33.35 36.76
C ALA A 15 32.89 32.26 37.62
N SER A 16 33.51 31.07 37.58
CA SER A 16 33.67 30.12 38.68
C SER A 16 32.75 30.30 39.91
N GLY A 17 31.68 29.52 39.93
CA GLY A 17 30.98 29.12 41.15
C GLY A 17 31.06 27.61 41.27
N THR A 18 32.16 27.11 41.82
CA THR A 18 32.24 25.78 42.41
C THR A 18 31.32 25.76 43.62
N GLU A 19 30.12 25.19 43.47
CA GLU A 19 29.41 24.59 44.60
C GLU A 19 29.38 23.08 44.38
N ILE A 20 30.38 22.44 45.00
CA ILE A 20 30.30 21.03 45.37
C ILE A 20 29.48 20.99 46.65
N ILE A 21 28.22 20.58 46.57
CA ILE A 21 27.52 20.00 47.71
C ILE A 21 26.79 18.73 47.26
N GLY A 22 27.44 17.60 47.58
CA GLY A 22 26.79 16.38 48.05
C GLY A 22 25.75 15.70 47.16
N GLY A 23 26.15 14.57 46.56
CA GLY A 23 25.25 13.41 46.48
C GLY A 23 24.85 12.96 45.08
N LYS A 24 25.68 12.06 44.51
CA LYS A 24 25.33 11.05 43.51
C LYS A 24 24.72 11.53 42.19
N SER A 25 25.60 11.66 41.20
CA SER A 25 25.29 11.72 39.77
C SER A 25 24.54 10.46 39.31
N TYR A 26 23.24 10.59 39.06
CA TYR A 26 22.47 9.71 38.18
C TYR A 26 22.10 10.48 36.92
N LYS A 27 23.11 10.89 36.13
CA LYS A 27 22.91 11.63 34.87
C LYS A 27 23.70 11.02 33.70
N ALA A 28 23.72 9.69 33.62
CA ALA A 28 24.49 9.00 32.58
C ALA A 28 23.77 7.85 31.86
N ILE A 29 22.43 7.73 31.95
CA ILE A 29 21.68 6.69 31.19
C ILE A 29 20.53 7.27 30.34
N ALA A 30 20.30 8.58 30.36
CA ALA A 30 19.23 9.22 29.57
C ALA A 30 19.69 9.77 28.20
N ALA A 31 20.82 9.30 27.65
CA ALA A 31 21.41 9.84 26.43
C ALA A 31 21.19 8.98 25.16
N PHE A 32 20.35 7.94 25.23
CA PHE A 32 20.13 7.03 24.09
C PHE A 32 18.65 6.87 23.68
N TRP A 33 17.74 7.66 24.26
CA TRP A 33 16.34 7.69 23.83
C TRP A 33 16.00 9.09 23.32
N PRO A 34 15.60 9.26 22.05
CA PRO A 34 15.06 10.55 21.64
C PRO A 34 13.73 10.72 22.36
N HIS A 35 13.69 11.60 23.36
CA HIS A 35 12.45 12.14 23.89
C HIS A 35 11.79 12.94 22.75
N GLU A 36 10.96 12.26 21.98
CA GLU A 36 10.01 12.89 21.08
C GLU A 36 9.02 13.64 21.98
N THR A 37 9.25 14.95 22.10
CA THR A 37 8.51 15.80 23.02
C THR A 37 7.02 15.73 22.67
N GLU A 38 6.17 15.63 23.68
CA GLU A 38 4.73 15.46 23.55
C GLU A 38 4.09 16.59 22.72
N ASP A 39 4.69 17.79 22.74
CA ASP A 39 4.31 18.92 21.90
C ASP A 39 4.65 18.71 20.41
N ARG A 40 5.75 18.03 20.09
CA ARG A 40 6.06 17.66 18.71
C ARG A 40 5.04 16.65 18.18
N ARG A 41 4.68 15.65 19.00
CA ARG A 41 3.64 14.66 18.64
C ARG A 41 2.26 15.31 18.51
N ARG A 42 1.90 16.29 19.36
CA ARG A 42 0.66 17.06 19.22
C ARG A 42 0.63 17.88 17.93
N ASN A 43 1.71 18.57 17.60
CA ASN A 43 1.80 19.34 16.36
C ASN A 43 1.74 18.42 15.12
N GLU A 44 2.42 17.28 15.14
CA GLU A 44 2.37 16.27 14.08
C GLU A 44 0.96 15.67 13.92
N MET A 45 0.26 15.37 15.02
CA MET A 45 -1.13 14.90 15.01
C MET A 45 -2.10 15.95 14.46
N GLU A 46 -1.95 17.22 14.85
CA GLU A 46 -2.76 18.32 14.33
C GLU A 46 -2.50 18.55 12.82
N GLU A 47 -1.25 18.39 12.38
CA GLU A 47 -0.86 18.42 10.97
C GLU A 47 -1.48 17.28 10.16
N ILE A 48 -1.48 16.03 10.67
CA ILE A 48 -2.11 14.89 9.99
C ILE A 48 -3.63 15.05 9.94
N GLY A 49 -4.26 15.53 11.01
CA GLY A 49 -5.70 15.84 11.02
C GLY A 49 -6.06 16.88 9.95
N LYS A 50 -5.26 17.95 9.83
CA LYS A 50 -5.37 18.93 8.74
C LYS A 50 -5.06 18.30 7.38
N LEU A 51 -4.15 17.33 7.30
CA LEU A 51 -3.81 16.61 6.07
C LEU A 51 -5.02 15.83 5.53
N ILE A 52 -5.66 15.06 6.41
CA ILE A 52 -6.83 14.24 6.09
C ILE A 52 -8.02 15.14 5.76
N GLY A 53 -8.30 16.15 6.60
CA GLY A 53 -9.43 17.06 6.47
C GLY A 53 -9.44 17.84 5.14
N LYS A 54 -8.34 18.52 4.77
CA LYS A 54 -8.32 19.22 3.47
C LYS A 54 -8.28 18.24 2.29
N GLY A 55 -7.71 17.04 2.46
CA GLY A 55 -7.77 15.99 1.45
C GLY A 55 -9.21 15.59 1.13
N PHE A 56 -10.02 15.35 2.16
CA PHE A 56 -11.45 15.07 1.99
C PHE A 56 -12.20 16.24 1.34
N GLY A 57 -11.91 17.48 1.76
CA GLY A 57 -12.49 18.69 1.15
C GLY A 57 -12.19 18.83 -0.35
N ILE A 58 -10.96 18.52 -0.77
CA ILE A 58 -10.55 18.57 -2.19
C ILE A 58 -11.22 17.44 -2.99
N TRP A 59 -11.30 16.23 -2.44
CA TRP A 59 -11.97 15.10 -3.07
C TRP A 59 -13.47 15.37 -3.29
N LYS A 60 -14.18 15.93 -2.30
CA LYS A 60 -15.61 16.28 -2.43
C LYS A 60 -15.87 17.27 -3.57
N LYS A 61 -14.93 18.19 -3.83
CA LYS A 61 -15.00 19.15 -4.94
C LYS A 61 -14.58 18.54 -6.29
N ASN A 62 -13.93 17.38 -6.29
CA ASN A 62 -13.32 16.73 -7.45
C ASN A 62 -13.62 15.23 -7.51
N LEU A 63 -14.90 14.87 -7.70
CA LEU A 63 -15.32 13.47 -7.82
C LEU A 63 -14.72 12.73 -9.02
N ASN A 64 -14.16 13.45 -9.99
CA ASN A 64 -13.46 12.83 -11.10
C ASN A 64 -12.14 12.15 -10.70
N LEU A 65 -11.63 12.37 -9.48
CA LEU A 65 -10.49 11.64 -8.92
C LEU A 65 -10.75 10.12 -8.82
N CYS A 66 -12.02 9.70 -8.86
CA CYS A 66 -12.41 8.30 -8.86
C CYS A 66 -12.25 7.61 -10.23
N VAL A 67 -12.18 8.40 -11.32
CA VAL A 67 -12.15 7.90 -12.70
C VAL A 67 -11.02 6.88 -12.97
N PRO A 68 -9.76 7.11 -12.57
CA PRO A 68 -8.69 6.13 -12.76
C PRO A 68 -8.99 4.77 -12.11
N PHE A 69 -9.60 4.79 -10.92
CA PHE A 69 -9.93 3.57 -10.17
C PHE A 69 -11.07 2.80 -10.81
N ILE A 70 -12.10 3.49 -11.31
CA ILE A 70 -13.21 2.87 -12.05
C ILE A 70 -12.69 2.18 -13.31
N PHE A 71 -11.89 2.88 -14.12
CA PHE A 71 -11.32 2.30 -15.33
C PHE A 71 -10.36 1.14 -15.03
N SER A 72 -9.53 1.26 -13.99
CA SER A 72 -8.66 0.18 -13.56
C SER A 72 -9.46 -1.03 -13.10
N GLY A 73 -10.50 -0.84 -12.29
CA GLY A 73 -11.34 -1.93 -11.79
C GLY A 73 -12.09 -2.64 -12.92
N PHE A 74 -12.69 -1.88 -13.84
CA PHE A 74 -13.38 -2.42 -15.00
C PHE A 74 -12.42 -3.19 -15.93
N ALA A 75 -11.24 -2.62 -16.22
CA ALA A 75 -10.23 -3.30 -17.02
C ALA A 75 -9.74 -4.59 -16.35
N SER A 76 -9.51 -4.57 -15.03
CA SER A 76 -9.13 -5.77 -14.27
C SER A 76 -10.21 -6.85 -14.34
N ILE A 77 -11.49 -6.51 -14.21
CA ILE A 77 -12.60 -7.46 -14.34
C ILE A 77 -12.61 -8.10 -15.73
N LEU A 78 -12.44 -7.31 -16.80
CA LEU A 78 -12.39 -7.83 -18.16
C LEU A 78 -11.19 -8.77 -18.38
N ILE A 79 -10.01 -8.44 -17.82
CA ILE A 79 -8.82 -9.28 -17.92
C ILE A 79 -9.03 -10.60 -17.19
N VAL A 80 -9.57 -10.56 -15.98
CA VAL A 80 -9.86 -11.76 -15.18
C VAL A 80 -10.92 -12.62 -15.88
N ALA A 81 -11.98 -12.02 -16.40
CA ALA A 81 -12.99 -12.74 -17.17
C ALA A 81 -12.39 -13.41 -18.42
N ALA A 82 -11.57 -12.68 -19.18
CA ALA A 82 -10.86 -13.25 -20.33
C ALA A 82 -9.91 -14.39 -19.94
N PHE A 83 -9.24 -14.29 -18.80
CA PHE A 83 -8.40 -15.36 -18.25
C PHE A 83 -9.22 -16.61 -17.92
N PHE A 84 -10.35 -16.48 -17.22
CA PHE A 84 -11.21 -17.62 -16.92
C PHE A 84 -11.79 -18.27 -18.17
N ILE A 85 -12.19 -17.47 -19.15
CA ILE A 85 -12.65 -17.99 -20.46
C ILE A 85 -11.51 -18.76 -21.14
N ALA A 86 -10.30 -18.20 -21.18
CA ALA A 86 -9.16 -18.86 -21.79
C ALA A 86 -8.76 -20.14 -21.05
N MET A 87 -8.81 -20.14 -19.72
CA MET A 87 -8.56 -21.32 -18.89
C MET A 87 -9.62 -22.39 -19.13
N PHE A 88 -10.90 -22.02 -19.20
CA PHE A 88 -11.99 -22.95 -19.53
C PHE A 88 -11.81 -23.57 -20.92
N LEU A 89 -11.48 -22.75 -21.92
CA LEU A 89 -11.18 -23.22 -23.28
C LEU A 89 -9.94 -24.14 -23.34
N ALA A 90 -8.92 -23.86 -22.53
CA ALA A 90 -7.73 -24.69 -22.41
C ALA A 90 -8.00 -26.00 -21.67
N ALA A 91 -8.95 -26.01 -20.73
CA ALA A 91 -9.37 -27.20 -19.99
C ALA A 91 -10.35 -28.09 -20.78
N MET A 92 -11.06 -27.55 -21.78
CA MET A 92 -12.04 -28.29 -22.60
C MET A 92 -11.52 -29.65 -23.15
N PRO A 93 -10.29 -29.77 -23.70
CA PRO A 93 -9.79 -31.04 -24.21
C PRO A 93 -9.62 -32.12 -23.13
N PHE A 94 -9.48 -31.73 -21.86
CA PHE A 94 -9.28 -32.63 -20.73
C PHE A 94 -10.61 -33.08 -20.10
N LEU A 95 -11.71 -32.37 -20.37
CA LEU A 95 -13.04 -32.68 -19.82
C LEU A 95 -13.83 -33.73 -20.63
N GLY A 96 -13.32 -34.17 -21.78
CA GLY A 96 -13.96 -35.21 -22.60
C GLY A 96 -15.30 -34.79 -23.25
N GLU A 97 -16.06 -35.75 -23.78
CA GLU A 97 -17.41 -35.52 -24.35
C GLU A 97 -18.54 -35.54 -23.30
N ASP A 98 -18.25 -35.92 -22.05
CA ASP A 98 -19.22 -36.13 -20.97
C ASP A 98 -19.44 -34.85 -20.12
N TRP A 99 -19.91 -33.79 -20.77
CA TRP A 99 -20.29 -32.52 -20.14
C TRP A 99 -21.42 -32.63 -19.10
N THR A 100 -22.09 -33.78 -19.03
CA THR A 100 -23.22 -34.06 -18.15
C THR A 100 -22.82 -34.46 -16.73
N HIS A 101 -21.55 -34.82 -16.52
CA HIS A 101 -21.03 -35.28 -15.22
C HIS A 101 -20.30 -34.17 -14.42
N LEU A 102 -20.54 -32.90 -14.74
CA LEU A 102 -20.00 -31.77 -13.96
C LEU A 102 -20.49 -31.76 -12.50
N GLU A 103 -21.62 -32.42 -12.21
CA GLU A 103 -22.09 -32.66 -10.83
C GLU A 103 -21.19 -33.63 -10.07
N ASP A 104 -20.54 -34.57 -10.76
CA ASP A 104 -19.61 -35.54 -10.16
C ASP A 104 -18.23 -34.92 -9.86
N LEU A 105 -17.98 -33.65 -10.22
CA LEU A 105 -16.77 -32.91 -9.83
C LEU A 105 -16.75 -32.50 -8.35
N GLU A 106 -17.88 -32.63 -7.64
CA GLU A 106 -17.89 -32.52 -6.18
C GLU A 106 -17.22 -33.74 -5.50
N ASP A 107 -17.14 -34.88 -6.19
CA ASP A 107 -16.49 -36.07 -5.68
C ASP A 107 -14.97 -35.94 -5.72
N ALA A 108 -14.36 -36.00 -4.54
CA ALA A 108 -12.91 -35.85 -4.37
C ALA A 108 -12.10 -36.88 -5.18
N GLU A 109 -12.63 -38.09 -5.38
CA GLU A 109 -12.00 -39.14 -6.19
C GLU A 109 -11.97 -38.80 -7.69
N VAL A 110 -13.01 -38.13 -8.20
CA VAL A 110 -13.07 -37.66 -9.60
C VAL A 110 -12.11 -36.49 -9.81
N MET A 111 -12.04 -35.58 -8.84
CA MET A 111 -11.09 -34.47 -8.87
C MET A 111 -9.64 -34.97 -8.78
N GLU A 112 -9.36 -35.95 -7.91
CA GLU A 112 -8.05 -36.60 -7.82
C GLU A 112 -7.69 -37.33 -9.12
N GLY A 113 -8.65 -38.03 -9.74
CA GLY A 113 -8.46 -38.69 -11.04
C GLY A 113 -8.10 -37.72 -12.19
N LEU A 114 -8.69 -36.53 -12.20
CA LEU A 114 -8.38 -35.47 -13.17
C LEU A 114 -6.94 -34.94 -13.03
N PHE A 115 -6.43 -34.83 -11.79
CA PHE A 115 -5.07 -34.37 -11.53
C PHE A 115 -4.03 -35.51 -11.60
N ALA A 116 -4.40 -36.74 -11.29
CA ALA A 116 -3.52 -37.91 -11.29
C ALA A 116 -3.02 -38.29 -12.70
N GLY A 117 -3.78 -37.93 -13.74
CA GLY A 117 -3.38 -38.10 -15.14
C GLY A 117 -2.58 -36.94 -15.74
N MET A 118 -2.36 -35.85 -14.98
CA MET A 118 -1.75 -34.62 -15.50
C MET A 118 -0.24 -34.61 -15.25
N ASP A 119 0.54 -34.58 -16.33
CA ASP A 119 2.00 -34.47 -16.24
C ASP A 119 2.41 -33.00 -15.97
N TRP A 120 3.62 -32.79 -15.44
CA TRP A 120 4.15 -31.43 -15.19
C TRP A 120 4.15 -30.54 -16.45
N GLN A 121 4.18 -31.13 -17.65
CA GLN A 121 4.10 -30.41 -18.92
C GLN A 121 2.72 -29.80 -19.18
N ASP A 122 1.65 -30.41 -18.69
CA ASP A 122 0.28 -29.92 -18.84
C ASP A 122 0.00 -28.70 -17.93
N PHE A 123 0.74 -28.59 -16.82
CA PHE A 123 0.70 -27.41 -15.94
C PHE A 123 1.43 -26.19 -16.55
N LEU A 124 2.34 -26.40 -17.51
CA LEU A 124 3.17 -25.33 -18.05
C LEU A 124 2.35 -24.26 -18.82
N PRO A 125 1.41 -24.63 -19.71
CA PRO A 125 0.49 -23.66 -20.33
C PRO A 125 -0.34 -22.87 -19.32
N ILE A 126 -0.86 -23.53 -18.27
CA ILE A 126 -1.67 -22.87 -17.22
C ILE A 126 -0.81 -21.86 -16.45
N LEU A 127 0.42 -22.24 -16.10
CA LEU A 127 1.38 -21.36 -15.44
C LEU A 127 1.74 -20.15 -16.31
N ILE A 128 1.97 -20.34 -17.61
CA ILE A 128 2.25 -19.26 -18.56
C ILE A 128 1.04 -18.32 -18.68
N LEU A 129 -0.17 -18.86 -18.79
CA LEU A 129 -1.41 -18.10 -18.84
C LEU A 129 -1.61 -17.26 -17.57
N PHE A 130 -1.34 -17.84 -16.40
CA PHE A 130 -1.41 -17.17 -15.11
C PHE A 130 -0.36 -16.04 -14.97
N LEU A 131 0.89 -16.31 -15.34
CA LEU A 131 1.94 -15.29 -15.40
C LEU A 131 1.59 -14.15 -16.37
N GLY A 132 1.05 -14.50 -17.54
CA GLY A 132 0.57 -13.54 -18.53
C GLY A 132 -0.51 -12.62 -17.96
N MET A 133 -1.50 -13.19 -17.26
CA MET A 133 -2.54 -12.42 -16.57
C MET A 133 -1.94 -11.45 -15.54
N ILE A 134 -1.01 -11.89 -14.69
CA ILE A 134 -0.35 -11.04 -13.71
C ILE A 134 0.37 -9.86 -14.38
N VAL A 135 1.08 -10.11 -15.49
CA VAL A 135 1.77 -9.06 -16.25
C VAL A 135 0.77 -8.05 -16.82
N VAL A 136 -0.32 -8.52 -17.44
CA VAL A 136 -1.34 -7.65 -18.03
C VAL A 136 -2.05 -6.80 -16.95
N LEU A 137 -2.42 -7.40 -15.81
CA LEU A 137 -2.97 -6.67 -14.66
C LEU A 137 -1.99 -5.62 -14.13
N SER A 138 -0.71 -5.96 -14.04
CA SER A 138 0.34 -5.03 -13.60
C SER A 138 0.51 -3.85 -14.58
N LEU A 139 0.45 -4.10 -15.90
CA LEU A 139 0.49 -3.04 -16.92
C LEU A 139 -0.68 -2.08 -16.74
N VAL A 140 -1.91 -2.61 -16.69
CA VAL A 140 -3.13 -1.81 -16.50
C VAL A 140 -3.07 -1.01 -15.20
N GLY A 141 -2.74 -1.68 -14.09
CA GLY A 141 -2.61 -1.05 -12.78
C GLY A 141 -1.57 0.07 -12.78
N SER A 142 -0.43 -0.13 -13.43
CA SER A 142 0.63 0.89 -13.51
C SER A 142 0.21 2.13 -14.28
N TYR A 143 -0.53 1.96 -15.39
CA TYR A 143 -1.07 3.09 -16.16
C TYR A 143 -2.03 3.94 -15.33
N PHE A 144 -3.03 3.29 -14.71
CA PHE A 144 -4.07 4.00 -13.96
C PHE A 144 -3.57 4.55 -12.63
N ASN A 145 -2.65 3.87 -11.95
CA ASN A 145 -2.06 4.37 -10.70
C ASN A 145 -1.20 5.62 -10.96
N ALA A 146 -0.37 5.63 -12.01
CA ALA A 146 0.35 6.83 -12.43
C ALA A 146 -0.61 7.99 -12.82
N GLY A 147 -1.70 7.66 -13.53
CA GLY A 147 -2.77 8.61 -13.85
C GLY A 147 -3.45 9.19 -12.60
N ALA A 148 -3.74 8.35 -11.60
CA ALA A 148 -4.37 8.75 -10.36
C ALA A 148 -3.50 9.72 -9.55
N ILE A 149 -2.20 9.44 -9.42
CA ILE A 149 -1.25 10.33 -8.73
C ILE A 149 -1.16 11.67 -9.49
N GLY A 150 -1.12 11.63 -10.83
CA GLY A 150 -1.11 12.84 -11.66
C GLY A 150 -2.35 13.71 -11.48
N MET A 151 -3.55 13.10 -11.44
CA MET A 151 -4.80 13.82 -11.16
C MET A 151 -4.85 14.38 -9.74
N ALA A 152 -4.37 13.62 -8.75
CA ALA A 152 -4.29 14.07 -7.37
C ALA A 152 -3.35 15.29 -7.24
N ARG A 153 -2.18 15.26 -7.90
CA ARG A 153 -1.26 16.42 -7.97
C ARG A 153 -1.95 17.64 -8.57
N GLN A 154 -2.68 17.47 -9.68
CA GLN A 154 -3.40 18.58 -10.31
C GLN A 154 -4.47 19.15 -9.38
N ALA A 155 -5.26 18.30 -8.72
CA ALA A 155 -6.27 18.74 -7.76
C ALA A 155 -5.67 19.51 -6.58
N LEU A 156 -4.49 19.12 -6.12
CA LEU A 156 -3.80 19.79 -5.00
C LEU A 156 -3.20 21.15 -5.40
N VAL A 157 -2.75 21.32 -6.63
CA VAL A 157 -2.11 22.57 -7.11
C VAL A 157 -3.12 23.55 -7.69
N GLU A 158 -4.05 23.06 -8.52
CA GLU A 158 -5.00 23.89 -9.27
C GLU A 158 -6.39 23.96 -8.59
N GLY A 159 -6.61 23.19 -7.53
CA GLY A 159 -7.92 23.03 -6.87
C GLY A 159 -8.95 22.24 -7.68
N LYS A 160 -8.66 21.93 -8.95
CA LYS A 160 -9.50 21.18 -9.88
C LYS A 160 -8.70 20.07 -10.56
N SER A 161 -9.31 18.91 -10.73
CA SER A 161 -8.75 17.79 -11.49
C SER A 161 -9.41 17.69 -12.86
N ARG A 162 -8.66 17.28 -13.90
CA ARG A 162 -9.19 16.97 -15.23
C ARG A 162 -8.82 15.55 -15.64
N THR A 163 -9.70 14.88 -16.38
CA THR A 163 -9.43 13.54 -16.92
C THR A 163 -8.27 13.54 -17.93
N SER A 164 -7.98 14.68 -18.59
CA SER A 164 -6.81 14.80 -19.47
C SER A 164 -5.48 14.65 -18.72
N ALA A 165 -5.41 15.04 -17.43
CA ALA A 165 -4.23 14.84 -16.61
C ALA A 165 -3.97 13.37 -16.33
N MET A 166 -5.03 12.54 -16.21
CA MET A 166 -4.91 11.09 -16.12
C MET A 166 -4.14 10.51 -17.31
N TRP A 167 -4.60 10.84 -18.53
CA TRP A 167 -4.01 10.31 -19.76
C TRP A 167 -2.60 10.84 -20.02
N SER A 168 -2.31 12.07 -19.58
CA SER A 168 -0.98 12.66 -19.68
C SER A 168 0.00 11.98 -18.72
N ALA A 169 -0.35 11.89 -17.44
CA ALA A 169 0.50 11.28 -16.42
C ALA A 169 0.67 9.77 -16.63
N GLY A 170 -0.42 9.07 -16.98
CA GLY A 170 -0.41 7.66 -17.34
C GLY A 170 0.58 7.38 -18.46
N ARG A 171 0.45 8.04 -19.62
CA ARG A 171 1.38 7.83 -20.75
C ARG A 171 2.84 8.21 -20.43
N LYS A 172 3.03 9.31 -19.70
CA LYS A 172 4.38 9.80 -19.37
C LYS A 172 5.14 8.87 -18.44
N HIS A 173 4.47 8.32 -17.43
CA HIS A 173 5.11 7.53 -16.37
C HIS A 173 4.83 6.02 -16.46
N PHE A 174 4.06 5.56 -17.45
CA PHE A 174 3.63 4.17 -17.62
C PHE A 174 4.73 3.14 -17.41
N TRP A 175 5.79 3.19 -18.24
CA TRP A 175 6.86 2.19 -18.20
C TRP A 175 7.64 2.22 -16.90
N ASN A 176 7.91 3.42 -16.39
CA ASN A 176 8.62 3.56 -15.12
C ASN A 176 7.78 3.03 -13.96
N MET A 177 6.46 3.28 -13.97
CA MET A 177 5.53 2.76 -12.96
C MET A 177 5.36 1.25 -13.05
N PHE A 178 5.37 0.68 -14.26
CA PHE A 178 5.35 -0.76 -14.48
C PHE A 178 6.61 -1.44 -13.95
N LEU A 179 7.79 -0.92 -14.29
CA LEU A 179 9.06 -1.43 -13.77
C LEU A 179 9.15 -1.26 -12.25
N LEU A 180 8.66 -0.15 -11.70
CA LEU A 180 8.59 0.05 -10.26
C LEU A 180 7.70 -1.02 -9.61
N SER A 181 6.49 -1.22 -10.14
CA SER A 181 5.55 -2.24 -9.66
C SER A 181 6.15 -3.65 -9.73
N LEU A 182 6.90 -3.96 -10.79
CA LEU A 182 7.60 -5.23 -10.95
C LEU A 182 8.70 -5.39 -9.89
N ILE A 183 9.55 -4.38 -9.68
CA ILE A 183 10.61 -4.43 -8.66
C ILE A 183 9.99 -4.60 -7.25
N MET A 184 8.94 -3.83 -6.94
CA MET A 184 8.24 -3.94 -5.65
C MET A 184 7.57 -5.32 -5.49
N GLY A 185 6.95 -5.83 -6.55
CA GLY A 185 6.35 -7.17 -6.58
C GLY A 185 7.39 -8.27 -6.35
N LEU A 186 8.53 -8.21 -7.04
CA LEU A 186 9.64 -9.14 -6.83
C LEU A 186 10.21 -9.05 -5.42
N ALA A 187 10.33 -7.84 -4.86
CA ALA A 187 10.76 -7.66 -3.48
C ALA A 187 9.78 -8.33 -2.51
N THR A 188 8.46 -8.17 -2.70
CA THR A 188 7.46 -8.88 -1.91
C THR A 188 7.59 -10.39 -2.06
N MET A 189 7.78 -10.89 -3.28
CA MET A 189 7.95 -12.32 -3.58
C MET A 189 9.22 -12.91 -2.97
N ALA A 190 10.29 -12.12 -2.78
CA ALA A 190 11.49 -12.58 -2.08
C ALA A 190 11.18 -13.02 -0.64
N GLY A 191 10.11 -12.49 -0.03
CA GLY A 191 9.61 -12.92 1.27
C GLY A 191 9.12 -14.37 1.30
N LEU A 192 8.82 -15.00 0.15
CA LEU A 192 8.43 -16.41 0.11
C LEU A 192 9.54 -17.34 0.61
N ILE A 193 10.77 -16.84 0.77
CA ILE A 193 11.87 -17.56 1.43
C ILE A 193 11.49 -18.05 2.84
N PHE A 194 10.60 -17.32 3.54
CA PHE A 194 10.12 -17.71 4.87
C PHE A 194 9.22 -18.95 4.86
N LEU A 195 8.67 -19.33 3.71
CA LEU A 195 7.85 -20.53 3.55
C LEU A 195 8.69 -21.78 3.28
N LEU A 196 9.95 -21.64 2.83
CA LEU A 196 10.82 -22.77 2.47
C LEU A 196 10.97 -23.82 3.59
N PRO A 197 11.16 -23.45 4.87
CA PRO A 197 11.25 -24.44 5.95
C PRO A 197 9.97 -25.29 6.09
N GLY A 198 8.81 -24.68 5.87
CA GLY A 198 7.51 -25.36 5.92
C GLY A 198 7.28 -26.29 4.73
N MET A 199 7.78 -25.95 3.54
CA MET A 199 7.65 -26.82 2.36
C MET A 199 8.39 -28.14 2.51
N GLY A 200 9.58 -28.14 3.11
CA GLY A 200 10.34 -29.38 3.36
C GLY A 200 9.60 -30.35 4.29
N GLN A 201 8.84 -29.82 5.25
CA GLN A 201 7.99 -30.59 6.15
C GLN A 201 6.71 -31.08 5.46
N LEU A 202 6.14 -30.27 4.55
CA LEU A 202 4.96 -30.65 3.76
C LEU A 202 5.23 -31.88 2.89
N THR A 203 6.41 -31.96 2.25
CA THR A 203 6.80 -33.13 1.46
C THR A 203 6.89 -34.40 2.31
N LEU A 204 7.37 -34.29 3.55
CA LEU A 204 7.44 -35.42 4.49
C LEU A 204 6.04 -35.81 5.02
N ALA A 205 5.15 -34.83 5.26
CA ALA A 205 3.78 -35.09 5.69
C ALA A 205 2.94 -35.79 4.60
N LEU A 206 3.09 -35.36 3.33
CA LEU A 206 2.45 -35.99 2.17
C LEU A 206 2.95 -37.42 1.91
N SER A 207 4.09 -37.82 2.49
CA SER A 207 4.64 -39.18 2.39
C SER A 207 4.05 -40.19 3.39
N GLY A 208 2.98 -39.82 4.11
CA GLY A 208 2.19 -40.75 4.94
C GLY A 208 2.26 -40.53 6.46
N ASN A 209 2.97 -39.49 6.92
CA ASN A 209 3.01 -39.10 8.34
C ASN A 209 2.13 -37.87 8.59
N LEU A 210 0.81 -38.05 8.49
CA LEU A 210 -0.20 -37.00 8.67
C LEU A 210 -0.33 -36.51 10.13
N ASP A 211 0.28 -37.21 11.10
CA ASP A 211 0.29 -36.81 12.51
C ASP A 211 1.27 -35.68 12.84
N ASN A 212 1.98 -35.15 11.84
CA ASN A 212 3.04 -34.17 12.06
C ASN A 212 2.47 -32.74 12.22
N LEU A 213 1.84 -32.49 13.38
CA LEU A 213 1.38 -31.17 13.82
C LEU A 213 2.49 -30.09 13.71
N GLU A 214 3.75 -30.51 13.82
CA GLU A 214 4.94 -29.68 13.67
C GLU A 214 5.10 -29.10 12.24
N GLY A 215 4.75 -29.86 11.20
CA GLY A 215 4.84 -29.41 9.81
C GLY A 215 3.83 -28.30 9.49
N LEU A 216 2.59 -28.46 9.98
CA LEU A 216 1.56 -27.42 9.92
C LEU A 216 1.97 -26.16 10.69
N GLY A 217 2.55 -26.32 11.87
CA GLY A 217 3.07 -25.21 12.69
C GLY A 217 4.16 -24.41 11.96
N MET A 218 5.10 -25.08 11.29
CA MET A 218 6.18 -24.43 10.53
C MET A 218 5.66 -23.68 9.29
N ILE A 219 4.69 -24.23 8.56
CA ILE A 219 4.06 -23.54 7.42
C ILE A 219 3.33 -22.29 7.91
N LEU A 220 2.53 -22.40 8.97
CA LEU A 220 1.82 -21.26 9.56
C LEU A 220 2.79 -20.18 10.06
N ALA A 221 3.88 -20.57 10.71
CA ALA A 221 4.92 -19.63 11.15
C ALA A 221 5.59 -18.93 9.95
N GLY A 222 5.90 -19.66 8.88
CA GLY A 222 6.44 -19.11 7.65
C GLY A 222 5.48 -18.10 7.00
N PHE A 223 4.19 -18.42 6.93
CA PHE A 223 3.16 -17.51 6.43
C PHE A 223 3.04 -16.26 7.29
N MET A 224 3.07 -16.40 8.62
CA MET A 224 3.05 -15.26 9.54
C MET A 224 4.25 -14.33 9.31
N LEU A 225 5.45 -14.89 9.18
CA LEU A 225 6.67 -14.12 8.88
C LEU A 225 6.60 -13.44 7.52
N PHE A 226 6.08 -14.14 6.50
CA PHE A 226 5.85 -13.56 5.17
C PHE A 226 4.90 -12.36 5.23
N ILE A 227 3.78 -12.49 5.95
CA ILE A 227 2.81 -11.41 6.12
C ILE A 227 3.47 -10.22 6.82
N LEU A 228 4.20 -10.45 7.93
CA LEU A 228 4.90 -9.38 8.64
C LEU A 228 5.94 -8.68 7.75
N TYR A 229 6.70 -9.46 6.98
CA TYR A 229 7.66 -8.94 6.01
C TYR A 229 6.96 -8.07 4.95
N ALA A 230 5.90 -8.57 4.33
CA ALA A 230 5.14 -7.85 3.31
C ALA A 230 4.52 -6.56 3.87
N LEU A 231 4.02 -6.59 5.11
CA LEU A 231 3.48 -5.41 5.78
C LEU A 231 4.56 -4.34 6.00
N ILE A 232 5.72 -4.72 6.56
CA ILE A 232 6.84 -3.80 6.76
C ILE A 232 7.31 -3.20 5.42
N LEU A 233 7.46 -4.05 4.40
CA LEU A 233 7.88 -3.62 3.07
C LEU A 233 6.86 -2.65 2.45
N SER A 234 5.56 -2.90 2.64
CA SER A 234 4.48 -2.04 2.12
C SER A 234 4.51 -0.64 2.73
N VAL A 235 4.88 -0.51 4.02
CA VAL A 235 5.03 0.78 4.69
C VAL A 235 6.27 1.52 4.18
N ILE A 236 7.41 0.82 4.08
CA ILE A 236 8.68 1.40 3.65
C ILE A 236 8.58 1.91 2.20
N LEU A 237 7.94 1.14 1.32
CA LEU A 237 7.83 1.45 -0.11
C LEU A 237 6.56 2.22 -0.48
N ALA A 238 5.71 2.57 0.48
CA ALA A 238 4.44 3.28 0.24
C ALA A 238 4.61 4.54 -0.61
N LEU A 239 5.74 5.27 -0.45
CA LEU A 239 5.97 6.54 -1.13
C LEU A 239 6.75 6.44 -2.45
N ALA A 240 7.25 5.25 -2.80
CA ALA A 240 7.99 5.06 -4.05
C ALA A 240 7.15 5.41 -5.31
N PRO A 241 5.86 5.01 -5.41
CA PRO A 241 5.00 5.38 -6.54
C PRO A 241 4.82 6.90 -6.69
N TYR A 242 4.72 7.61 -5.56
CA TYR A 242 4.53 9.06 -5.53
C TYR A 242 5.81 9.79 -5.90
N ALA A 243 6.97 9.34 -5.42
CA ALA A 243 8.27 9.88 -5.83
C ALA A 243 8.47 9.76 -7.36
N LEU A 244 8.09 8.63 -7.94
CA LEU A 244 8.20 8.38 -9.37
C LEU A 244 7.43 9.40 -10.22
N VAL A 245 6.17 9.65 -9.86
CA VAL A 245 5.28 10.51 -10.65
C VAL A 245 5.50 11.99 -10.36
N LEU A 246 5.72 12.35 -9.09
CA LEU A 246 5.83 13.74 -8.66
C LEU A 246 7.20 14.36 -8.97
N GLU A 247 8.28 13.59 -8.80
CA GLU A 247 9.66 14.03 -9.11
C GLU A 247 10.10 13.61 -10.51
N GLY A 248 9.36 12.73 -11.18
CA GLY A 248 9.75 12.18 -12.48
C GLY A 248 10.95 11.25 -12.43
N ALA A 249 11.20 10.65 -11.26
CA ALA A 249 12.33 9.75 -11.03
C ALA A 249 12.21 8.44 -11.83
N GLY A 250 13.35 7.82 -12.16
CA GLY A 250 13.37 6.45 -12.68
C GLY A 250 12.95 5.42 -11.60
N PRO A 251 12.62 4.17 -11.96
CA PRO A 251 12.07 3.18 -11.03
C PRO A 251 12.93 2.94 -9.78
N VAL A 252 14.24 2.73 -9.98
CA VAL A 252 15.19 2.48 -8.87
C VAL A 252 15.40 3.74 -8.03
N GLN A 253 15.45 4.91 -8.68
CA GLN A 253 15.58 6.19 -7.99
C GLN A 253 14.33 6.50 -7.15
N ALA A 254 13.14 6.14 -7.64
CA ALA A 254 11.89 6.30 -6.93
C ALA A 254 11.82 5.43 -5.66
N ILE A 255 12.34 4.19 -5.71
CA ILE A 255 12.48 3.35 -4.52
C ILE A 255 13.40 4.02 -3.50
N ARG A 256 14.57 4.50 -3.96
CA ARG A 256 15.52 5.18 -3.07
C ARG A 256 14.90 6.43 -2.44
N ALA A 257 14.25 7.27 -3.24
CA ALA A 257 13.56 8.47 -2.78
C ALA A 257 12.42 8.14 -1.80
N GLY A 258 11.66 7.07 -2.05
CA GLY A 258 10.63 6.57 -1.14
C GLY A 258 11.20 6.12 0.21
N ILE A 259 12.29 5.33 0.19
CA ILE A 259 12.98 4.89 1.41
C ILE A 259 13.56 6.08 2.17
N ASP A 260 14.21 7.01 1.48
CA ASP A 260 14.76 8.21 2.10
C ASP A 260 13.63 9.05 2.73
N PHE A 261 12.51 9.24 2.02
CA PHE A 261 11.34 9.92 2.57
C PHE A 261 10.81 9.23 3.83
N PHE A 262 10.64 7.90 3.80
CA PHE A 262 10.18 7.12 4.95
C PHE A 262 11.12 7.30 6.14
N ARG A 263 12.43 7.28 5.93
CA ARG A 263 13.43 7.46 7.00
C ARG A 263 13.30 8.81 7.70
N TYR A 264 12.94 9.88 6.99
CA TYR A 264 12.76 11.21 7.57
C TYR A 264 11.36 11.45 8.15
N ASN A 265 10.33 10.76 7.66
CA ASN A 265 8.92 10.98 8.03
C ASN A 265 8.23 9.68 8.51
N LYS A 266 8.93 8.88 9.34
CA LYS A 266 8.47 7.54 9.75
C LYS A 266 7.08 7.56 10.37
N PHE A 267 6.84 8.50 11.28
CA PHE A 267 5.58 8.61 12.01
C PHE A 267 4.42 8.99 11.10
N ASP A 268 4.59 10.01 10.26
CA ASP A 268 3.53 10.43 9.34
C ASP A 268 3.12 9.33 8.36
N VAL A 269 4.12 8.63 7.79
CA VAL A 269 3.87 7.53 6.86
C VAL A 269 3.19 6.38 7.58
N LEU A 270 3.64 6.01 8.79
CA LEU A 270 3.05 4.94 9.57
C LEU A 270 1.61 5.26 9.98
N ILE A 271 1.35 6.48 10.46
CA ILE A 271 0.01 6.91 10.88
C ILE A 271 -0.93 6.93 9.68
N LEU A 272 -0.53 7.51 8.55
CA LEU A 272 -1.39 7.54 7.36
C LEU A 272 -1.65 6.13 6.82
N TRP A 273 -0.64 5.27 6.83
CA TRP A 273 -0.79 3.86 6.48
C TRP A 273 -1.79 3.16 7.41
N LEU A 274 -1.67 3.33 8.73
CA LEU A 274 -2.59 2.77 9.71
C LEU A 274 -4.01 3.30 9.55
N VAL A 275 -4.19 4.58 9.25
CA VAL A 275 -5.52 5.17 8.98
C VAL A 275 -6.17 4.51 7.77
N VAL A 276 -5.43 4.38 6.65
CA VAL A 276 -5.95 3.73 5.44
C VAL A 276 -6.25 2.25 5.70
N MET A 277 -5.39 1.55 6.44
CA MET A 277 -5.60 0.15 6.82
C MET A 277 -6.83 -0.02 7.72
N ALA A 278 -6.97 0.82 8.76
CA ALA A 278 -8.11 0.79 9.68
C ALA A 278 -9.43 1.06 8.96
N LEU A 279 -9.48 2.06 8.07
CA LEU A 279 -10.65 2.33 7.23
C LEU A 279 -10.99 1.13 6.33
N SER A 280 -9.98 0.48 5.75
CA SER A 280 -10.17 -0.72 4.93
C SER A 280 -10.77 -1.88 5.72
N VAL A 281 -10.30 -2.10 6.96
CA VAL A 281 -10.81 -3.16 7.84
C VAL A 281 -12.23 -2.84 8.29
N VAL A 282 -12.51 -1.61 8.71
CA VAL A 282 -13.86 -1.19 9.12
C VAL A 282 -14.88 -1.40 8.00
N LEU A 283 -14.54 -1.03 6.76
CA LEU A 283 -15.43 -1.27 5.61
C LEU A 283 -15.73 -2.76 5.39
N GLN A 284 -14.72 -3.62 5.54
CA GLN A 284 -14.89 -5.08 5.44
C GLN A 284 -15.73 -5.64 6.58
N MET A 285 -15.52 -5.17 7.81
CA MET A 285 -16.30 -5.60 8.98
C MET A 285 -17.77 -5.21 8.85
N ILE A 286 -18.08 -4.00 8.36
CA ILE A 286 -19.46 -3.57 8.10
C ILE A 286 -20.14 -4.51 7.09
N GLY A 287 -19.42 -4.89 6.03
CA GLY A 287 -19.90 -5.85 5.04
C GLY A 287 -20.18 -7.24 5.64
N SER A 288 -19.41 -7.67 6.64
CA SER A 288 -19.54 -8.98 7.29
C SER A 288 -20.55 -9.03 8.45
N LEU A 289 -20.72 -7.95 9.21
CA LEU A 289 -21.55 -7.94 10.43
C LEU A 289 -23.05 -7.81 10.15
N ILE A 290 -23.42 -7.04 9.13
CA ILE A 290 -24.82 -6.79 8.77
C ILE A 290 -25.41 -7.96 7.98
N SER A 291 -24.55 -8.88 7.52
CA SER A 291 -24.87 -9.87 6.50
C SER A 291 -25.02 -11.31 7.04
N SER A 292 -24.91 -11.51 8.36
CA SER A 292 -25.04 -12.82 9.02
C SER A 292 -26.47 -13.37 9.11
N GLY A 293 -27.45 -12.78 8.41
CA GLY A 293 -28.87 -13.14 8.53
C GLY A 293 -29.67 -13.29 7.24
N ASN A 294 -29.11 -12.92 6.06
CA ASN A 294 -29.79 -13.07 4.76
C ASN A 294 -28.78 -13.09 3.61
N GLU A 295 -28.74 -14.18 2.84
CA GLU A 295 -27.80 -14.42 1.73
C GLU A 295 -27.92 -13.40 0.58
N VAL A 296 -29.13 -12.96 0.25
CA VAL A 296 -29.34 -11.96 -0.82
C VAL A 296 -28.91 -10.56 -0.35
N ALA A 297 -29.14 -10.24 0.92
CA ALA A 297 -28.68 -9.00 1.52
C ALA A 297 -27.13 -8.95 1.61
N TYR A 298 -26.48 -10.11 1.85
CA TYR A 298 -25.02 -10.24 1.85
C TYR A 298 -24.41 -9.82 0.51
N GLN A 299 -24.95 -10.32 -0.60
CA GLN A 299 -24.43 -10.01 -1.94
C GLN A 299 -24.55 -8.52 -2.26
N LEU A 300 -25.71 -7.90 -2.00
CA LEU A 300 -25.89 -6.48 -2.28
C LEU A 300 -25.02 -5.59 -1.38
N LEU A 301 -24.84 -5.94 -0.11
CA LEU A 301 -24.02 -5.17 0.82
C LEU A 301 -22.52 -5.30 0.55
N SER A 302 -22.05 -6.49 0.16
CA SER A 302 -20.65 -6.71 -0.25
C SER A 302 -20.31 -5.92 -1.54
N LEU A 303 -21.26 -5.84 -2.48
CA LEU A 303 -21.14 -4.95 -3.65
C LEU A 303 -21.11 -3.47 -3.24
N ALA A 304 -21.98 -3.06 -2.31
CA ALA A 304 -21.97 -1.67 -1.84
C ALA A 304 -20.65 -1.29 -1.14
N THR A 305 -20.14 -2.15 -0.26
CA THR A 305 -18.89 -1.90 0.48
C THR A 305 -17.66 -1.91 -0.44
N SER A 306 -17.61 -2.80 -1.44
CA SER A 306 -16.55 -2.78 -2.47
C SER A 306 -16.62 -1.51 -3.34
N LEU A 307 -17.81 -1.04 -3.70
CA LEU A 307 -17.98 0.23 -4.40
C LEU A 307 -17.54 1.42 -3.56
N VAL A 308 -17.84 1.45 -2.26
CA VAL A 308 -17.34 2.51 -1.36
C VAL A 308 -15.81 2.49 -1.28
N SER A 309 -15.20 1.30 -1.20
CA SER A 309 -13.74 1.16 -1.22
C SER A 309 -13.14 1.73 -2.52
N LEU A 310 -13.73 1.40 -3.67
CA LEU A 310 -13.26 1.83 -4.98
C LEU A 310 -13.49 3.33 -5.24
N LEU A 311 -14.67 3.85 -4.87
CA LEU A 311 -15.11 5.21 -5.22
C LEU A 311 -14.74 6.26 -4.18
N VAL A 312 -14.52 5.86 -2.93
CA VAL A 312 -14.25 6.79 -1.83
C VAL A 312 -12.86 6.55 -1.28
N LEU A 313 -12.58 5.35 -0.78
CA LEU A 313 -11.35 5.09 -0.04
C LEU A 313 -10.10 5.14 -0.94
N ALA A 314 -10.12 4.47 -2.08
CA ALA A 314 -8.98 4.43 -3.00
C ALA A 314 -8.57 5.83 -3.52
N PRO A 315 -9.48 6.69 -4.03
CA PRO A 315 -9.11 8.04 -4.46
C PRO A 315 -8.70 8.95 -3.30
N LEU A 316 -9.33 8.82 -2.13
CA LEU A 316 -8.94 9.59 -0.94
C LEU A 316 -7.55 9.20 -0.45
N ALA A 317 -7.26 7.90 -0.34
CA ALA A 317 -5.96 7.41 0.08
C ALA A 317 -4.86 7.91 -0.86
N ASN A 318 -5.07 7.80 -2.17
CA ASN A 318 -4.14 8.32 -3.17
C ASN A 318 -3.93 9.84 -3.04
N LEU A 319 -4.99 10.59 -2.78
CA LEU A 319 -4.90 12.04 -2.55
C LEU A 319 -4.14 12.39 -1.27
N TRP A 320 -4.39 11.67 -0.16
CA TRP A 320 -3.68 11.88 1.10
C TRP A 320 -2.19 11.58 0.97
N TRP A 321 -1.83 10.47 0.34
CA TRP A 321 -0.45 10.12 0.10
C TRP A 321 0.26 11.12 -0.81
N THR A 322 -0.40 11.53 -1.91
CA THR A 322 0.13 12.57 -2.81
C THR A 322 0.36 13.87 -2.05
N ARG A 323 -0.60 14.29 -1.22
CA ARG A 323 -0.49 15.50 -0.42
C ARG A 323 0.63 15.40 0.61
N LEU A 324 0.73 14.28 1.34
CA LEU A 324 1.78 14.07 2.33
C LEU A 324 3.16 14.22 1.69
N TYR A 325 3.37 13.58 0.54
CA TYR A 325 4.61 13.68 -0.21
C TYR A 325 4.93 15.13 -0.60
N MET A 326 3.95 15.82 -1.18
CA MET A 326 4.13 17.18 -1.68
C MET A 326 4.34 18.22 -0.57
N VAL A 327 3.64 18.12 0.55
CA VAL A 327 3.81 19.03 1.70
C VAL A 327 5.20 18.87 2.31
N ARG A 328 5.62 17.63 2.60
CA ARG A 328 6.93 17.38 3.24
C ARG A 328 8.12 17.69 2.33
N LYS A 329 7.91 17.70 1.01
CA LYS A 329 8.91 18.14 0.01
C LYS A 329 8.82 19.62 -0.35
N GLY A 330 7.92 20.39 0.27
CA GLY A 330 7.75 21.83 0.00
C GLY A 330 7.24 22.13 -1.42
N MET A 331 6.57 21.18 -2.07
CA MET A 331 6.02 21.34 -3.43
C MET A 331 4.69 22.10 -3.43
N LEU A 332 4.03 22.21 -2.29
CA LEU A 332 2.84 23.03 -2.09
C LEU A 332 3.24 24.28 -1.31
N LYS A 333 2.87 25.45 -1.83
CA LYS A 333 2.93 26.69 -1.05
C LYS A 333 1.78 26.63 -0.03
N GLU A 334 2.08 26.72 1.26
CA GLU A 334 1.08 26.62 2.33
C GLU A 334 0.12 27.81 2.43
N GLU A 335 0.23 28.78 1.52
CA GLU A 335 -0.62 29.96 1.43
C GLU A 335 -1.41 29.94 0.12
N GLU A 336 -2.72 30.21 0.19
CA GLU A 336 -3.72 30.22 -0.91
C GLU A 336 -4.60 28.96 -1.13
N VAL A 337 -4.91 28.21 -0.07
CA VAL A 337 -6.33 27.81 0.07
C VAL A 337 -6.96 28.80 1.02
N LYS A 338 -7.28 29.98 0.48
CA LYS A 338 -8.19 30.93 1.11
C LYS A 338 -9.44 30.13 1.43
N ASP A 339 -9.73 29.91 2.71
CA ASP A 339 -11.03 29.40 3.14
C ASP A 339 -12.11 30.36 2.59
N PRO A 340 -13.00 29.94 1.66
CA PRO A 340 -14.36 30.38 1.81
C PRO A 340 -15.01 29.38 2.78
N TRP A 341 -15.46 29.91 3.90
CA TRP A 341 -16.55 29.35 4.68
C TRP A 341 -17.53 28.56 3.79
#